data_AF-A0A374URI8-F1
#
_entry.id   AF-A0A374URI8-F1
#
_cell.length_a   1.000
_cell.length_b   1.000
_cell.length_c   1.000
_cell.angle_alpha   90.00
_cell.angle_beta   90.00
_cell.angle_gamma   90.00
#
_symmetry.space_group_name_H-M   'P 1'
#
loop_
_entity.id
_entity.type
_entity.pdbx_description
1 polymer ?
#
loop_
_entity_poly.entity_id
_entity_poly.type
_entity_poly.pdbx_seq_one_letter_code
_entity_poly.pdbx_strand_id
1 'polypeptide(L)'
;MDRFSEKSLLSLGDHYVYGLIDPRSKQIFYIGKGTKNRVFFVDERYEQGFPLDENETFYIGKSIARLKMNQSAQNPITYLNPR
;
A
#
# COMPACT_ATOMS: atom_id res chain seq x y z
N MET A 1 10.91 -13.68 -0.43
CA MET A 1 11.06 -13.23 0.97
C MET A 1 9.82 -12.43 1.25
N ASP A 2 8.76 -13.10 1.70
CA ASP A 2 7.39 -12.63 1.44
C ASP A 2 6.69 -12.12 2.70
N ARG A 3 7.46 -11.89 3.78
CA ARG A 3 7.01 -11.31 5.06
C ARG A 3 8.19 -10.95 5.96
N PHE A 4 7.95 -10.08 6.93
CA PHE A 4 8.88 -9.89 8.04
C PHE A 4 8.97 -11.16 8.90
N SER A 5 10.14 -11.39 9.51
CA SER A 5 10.26 -12.44 10.53
C SER A 5 9.47 -12.07 11.79
N GLU A 6 9.06 -13.05 12.58
CA GLU A 6 8.35 -12.80 13.85
C GLU A 6 9.18 -11.95 14.81
N LYS A 7 10.50 -12.20 14.88
CA LYS A 7 11.45 -11.37 15.63
C LYS A 7 11.47 -9.93 15.13
N SER A 8 11.40 -9.72 13.81
CA SER A 8 11.35 -8.39 13.21
C SER A 8 10.04 -7.68 13.55
N LEU A 9 8.90 -8.37 13.50
CA LEU A 9 7.61 -7.78 13.86
C LEU A 9 7.56 -7.38 15.34
N LEU A 10 8.02 -8.26 16.25
CA LEU A 10 8.12 -7.95 17.67
C LEU A 10 9.02 -6.73 17.91
N SER A 11 10.13 -6.61 17.18
CA SER A 11 11.04 -5.47 17.29
C SER A 11 10.47 -4.17 16.71
N LEU A 12 9.63 -4.25 15.68
CA LEU A 12 8.97 -3.09 15.09
C LEU A 12 7.81 -2.59 15.97
N GLY A 13 7.24 -3.48 16.79
CA GLY A 13 6.07 -3.19 17.61
C GLY A 13 4.81 -2.98 16.77
N ASP A 14 3.82 -2.29 17.35
CA ASP A 14 2.52 -2.10 16.70
C ASP A 14 2.61 -1.21 15.44
N HIS A 15 3.58 -0.31 15.38
CA HIS A 15 3.71 0.70 14.34
C HIS A 15 5.16 0.87 13.89
N TYR A 16 5.36 0.96 12.58
CA TYR A 16 6.67 1.25 11.99
C TYR A 16 6.59 2.24 10.84
N VAL A 17 7.73 2.78 10.43
CA VAL A 17 7.88 3.62 9.23
C VAL A 17 8.61 2.81 8.16
N TYR A 18 8.16 2.89 6.92
CA TYR A 18 8.78 2.24 5.76
C TYR A 18 8.95 3.23 4.61
N GLY A 19 10.00 3.03 3.81
CA GLY A 19 10.26 3.83 2.61
C GLY A 19 10.18 2.95 1.35
N LEU A 20 9.58 3.48 0.28
CA LEU A 20 9.68 2.86 -1.05
C LEU A 20 10.80 3.55 -1.82
N ILE A 21 11.66 2.73 -2.42
CA ILE A 21 12.81 3.15 -3.20
C ILE A 21 12.51 2.91 -4.68
N ASP A 22 12.71 3.91 -5.51
CA ASP A 22 12.59 3.75 -6.96
C ASP A 22 13.73 2.84 -7.44
N PRO A 23 13.45 1.69 -8.07
CA PRO A 23 14.49 0.76 -8.50
C PRO A 23 15.43 1.36 -9.56
N ARG A 24 14.99 2.38 -10.31
CA ARG A 24 15.75 3.04 -11.37
C ARG A 24 16.75 4.05 -10.81
N SER A 25 16.28 4.96 -9.97
CA SER A 25 17.10 6.04 -9.40
C SER A 25 17.76 5.72 -8.06
N LYS A 26 17.32 4.65 -7.38
CA LYS A 26 17.71 4.28 -6.00
C LYS A 26 17.37 5.35 -4.94
N GLN A 27 16.51 6.31 -5.27
CA GLN A 27 16.06 7.34 -4.33
C GLN A 27 14.76 6.94 -3.63
N ILE A 28 14.58 7.40 -2.39
CA ILE A 28 13.32 7.26 -1.66
C ILE A 28 12.31 8.20 -2.30
N PHE A 29 11.15 7.67 -2.72
CA PHE A 29 10.06 8.47 -3.30
C PHE A 29 8.78 8.47 -2.46
N TYR A 30 8.67 7.58 -1.48
CA TYR A 30 7.51 7.49 -0.58
C TYR A 30 7.96 7.07 0.80
N ILE A 31 7.40 7.71 1.83
CA ILE A 31 7.55 7.33 3.24
C ILE A 31 6.14 7.12 3.80
N GLY A 32 5.91 5.95 4.39
CA GLY A 32 4.62 5.59 4.99
C GLY A 32 4.77 5.01 6.39
N LYS A 33 3.68 5.04 7.15
CA LYS A 33 3.53 4.27 8.39
C LYS A 33 2.82 2.95 8.12
N GLY A 34 3.32 1.88 8.70
CA GLY A 34 2.74 0.54 8.60
C GLY A 34 2.46 -0.06 9.97
N THR A 35 1.58 -1.05 9.99
CA THR A 35 1.34 -1.96 11.11
C THR A 35 1.33 -3.38 10.55
N LYS A 36 1.65 -4.40 11.36
CA LYS A 36 1.71 -5.81 10.93
C LYS A 36 2.58 -5.99 9.66
N ASN A 37 2.19 -6.88 8.74
CA ASN A 37 2.92 -7.14 7.48
C ASN A 37 2.47 -6.28 6.29
N ARG A 38 1.99 -5.04 6.50
CA ARG A 38 1.47 -4.17 5.42
C ARG A 38 2.38 -4.10 4.18
N VAL A 39 3.70 -4.04 4.36
CA VAL A 39 4.67 -3.94 3.24
C VAL A 39 4.64 -5.18 2.33
N PHE A 40 4.30 -6.35 2.89
CA PHE A 40 4.23 -7.62 2.17
C PHE A 40 2.78 -8.14 2.07
N PHE A 41 1.80 -7.24 2.17
CA PHE A 41 0.41 -7.64 2.08
C PHE A 41 0.13 -8.19 0.67
N VAL A 42 -0.46 -9.38 0.63
CA VAL A 42 -1.01 -10.01 -0.57
C VAL A 42 -2.51 -10.15 -0.33
N ASP A 43 -3.31 -9.75 -1.31
CA ASP A 43 -4.75 -9.96 -1.24
C ASP A 43 -5.08 -11.39 -1.65
N GLU A 44 -5.23 -12.27 -0.66
CA GLU A 44 -5.53 -13.69 -0.90
C GLU A 44 -6.87 -13.89 -1.62
N ARG A 45 -7.85 -12.99 -1.44
CA ARG A 45 -9.15 -13.11 -2.13
C ARG A 45 -8.99 -12.88 -3.62
N TYR A 46 -8.22 -11.85 -3.98
CA TYR A 46 -7.88 -11.57 -5.37
C TYR A 46 -7.16 -12.75 -6.03
N GLU A 47 -6.12 -13.29 -5.38
CA GLU A 47 -5.34 -14.43 -5.90
C GLU A 47 -6.18 -15.71 -6.03
N GLN A 48 -7.18 -15.90 -5.18
CA GLN A 48 -8.11 -17.04 -5.24
C GLN A 48 -9.28 -16.80 -6.21
N GLY A 49 -9.33 -15.66 -6.90
CA GLY A 49 -10.36 -15.35 -7.91
C GLY A 49 -11.73 -15.08 -7.31
N PHE A 50 -11.81 -14.68 -6.04
CA PHE A 50 -13.09 -14.26 -5.46
C PHE A 50 -13.61 -12.97 -6.12
N PRO A 51 -14.93 -12.73 -6.08
CA PRO A 51 -15.48 -11.45 -6.50
C PRO A 51 -14.83 -10.29 -5.74
N LEU A 52 -14.50 -9.24 -6.47
CA LEU A 52 -13.93 -8.00 -5.93
C LEU A 52 -14.91 -7.35 -4.95
N ASP A 53 -14.39 -6.79 -3.87
CA ASP A 53 -15.17 -5.91 -3.01
C ASP A 53 -15.40 -4.52 -3.64
N GLU A 54 -16.14 -3.65 -2.97
CA GLU A 54 -16.46 -2.31 -3.46
C GLU A 54 -15.21 -1.45 -3.72
N ASN A 55 -14.20 -1.55 -2.87
CA ASN A 55 -12.96 -0.78 -3.00
C ASN A 55 -12.13 -1.33 -4.15
N GLU A 56 -11.95 -2.65 -4.21
CA GLU A 56 -11.23 -3.31 -5.29
C GLU A 56 -11.87 -3.01 -6.64
N THR A 57 -13.20 -3.11 -6.73
CA THR A 57 -13.98 -2.75 -7.92
C THR A 57 -13.83 -1.28 -8.27
N PHE A 58 -13.77 -0.39 -7.26
CA PHE A 58 -13.52 1.02 -7.52
C PHE A 58 -12.13 1.22 -8.12
N TYR A 59 -11.07 0.61 -7.61
CA TYR A 59 -9.71 0.89 -8.08
C TYR A 59 -9.27 0.08 -9.31
N ILE A 60 -9.89 -1.07 -9.58
CA ILE A 60 -9.47 -1.93 -10.69
C ILE A 60 -9.65 -1.26 -12.05
N GLY A 61 -8.65 -1.37 -12.92
CA GLY A 61 -8.65 -0.76 -14.25
C GLY A 61 -8.55 0.77 -14.28
N LYS A 62 -8.52 1.45 -13.13
CA LYS A 62 -8.31 2.90 -13.07
C LYS A 62 -6.85 3.25 -13.38
N SER A 63 -6.67 4.30 -14.19
CA SER A 63 -5.33 4.76 -14.57
C SER A 63 -4.62 5.45 -13.40
N ILE A 64 -3.38 5.05 -13.14
CA ILE A 64 -2.50 5.68 -12.15
C ILE A 64 -2.28 7.18 -12.43
N ALA A 65 -2.37 7.59 -13.69
CA ALA A 65 -2.22 9.00 -14.10
C ALA A 65 -3.32 9.92 -13.52
N ARG A 66 -4.41 9.33 -13.02
CA ARG A 66 -5.52 10.06 -12.41
C ARG A 66 -5.46 10.06 -10.88
N LEU A 67 -4.38 9.56 -10.29
CA LEU A 67 -4.12 9.72 -8.86
C LEU A 67 -3.63 11.14 -8.55
N LYS A 68 -4.05 11.67 -7.41
CA LYS A 68 -3.67 12.99 -6.87
C LYS A 68 -3.25 12.83 -5.42
N MET A 69 -2.26 13.63 -5.00
CA MET A 69 -1.87 13.71 -3.60
C MET A 69 -2.89 14.55 -2.80
N ASN A 70 -3.44 13.99 -1.73
CA ASN A 70 -4.30 14.67 -0.77
C ASN A 70 -3.60 14.70 0.60
N GLN A 71 -2.89 15.79 0.88
CA GLN A 71 -2.11 15.96 2.11
C GLN A 71 -2.99 16.03 3.38
N SER A 72 -4.29 16.30 3.21
CA SER A 72 -5.26 16.37 4.30
C SER A 72 -5.80 15.00 4.73
N ALA A 73 -5.47 13.94 4.00
CA ALA A 73 -5.96 12.58 4.26
C ALA A 73 -4.88 11.71 4.91
N GLN A 74 -5.32 10.77 5.76
CA GLN A 74 -4.43 9.76 6.36
C GLN A 74 -3.79 8.86 5.28
N ASN A 75 -4.49 8.62 4.17
CA ASN A 75 -3.93 8.03 2.95
C ASN A 75 -3.72 9.16 1.93
N PRO A 76 -2.48 9.61 1.71
CA PRO A 76 -2.22 10.83 0.95
C PRO A 76 -2.39 10.66 -0.55
N ILE A 77 -2.80 9.48 -1.05
CA ILE A 77 -3.05 9.23 -2.47
C ILE A 77 -4.55 9.00 -2.64
N THR A 78 -5.19 9.78 -3.50
CA THR A 78 -6.62 9.67 -3.82
C THR A 78 -6.83 9.75 -5.34
N TYR A 79 -8.01 9.38 -5.84
CA TYR A 79 -8.35 9.49 -7.26
C TYR A 79 -8.90 10.88 -7.60
N LEU A 80 -8.63 11.40 -8.80
CA LEU A 80 -9.24 12.62 -9.30
C LEU A 80 -10.73 12.41 -9.53
N ASN A 81 -11.55 13.18 -8.79
CA ASN A 81 -13.01 13.12 -8.81
C ASN A 81 -13.54 11.70 -8.49
N PRO A 82 -13.40 11.24 -7.23
CA PRO A 82 -14.11 10.03 -6.81
C PRO A 82 -15.61 10.34 -6.95
N ARG A 83 -16.29 9.60 -7.82
CA ARG A 83 -17.75 9.63 -7.89
C ARG A 83 -18.29 8.69 -6.83
#